data_AF-A0AAN8Q8D2-F1
#
_entry.id   AF-A0AAN8Q8D2-F1
#
_cell.length_a   1.000
_cell.length_b   1.000
_cell.length_c   1.000
_cell.angle_alpha   90.00
_cell.angle_beta   90.00
_cell.angle_gamma   90.00
#
_symmetry.space_group_name_H-M   'P 1'
#
loop_
_entity.id
_entity.type
_entity.pdbx_description
1 polymer ?
#
loop_
_entity_poly.entity_id
_entity_poly.type
_entity_poly.pdbx_seq_one_letter_code
_entity_poly.pdbx_strand_id
1 'polypeptide(L)'
;MGPKRKRKTVVNHDTNEISDGKSKSKKRKREVEKVEVKTGPQASDRYTCWLMKSEPDTRMENGIDVKFGFEDLKACTDQTSYWDGVRNYQARNFMRDQMKVGDKVFFYHSNTKIPGIVGVCSIVKEAYPDHTQFDKKSSYYDAKSDKDNPRWVMVDVKYEYDLKRYVSLKELKELHISHKANGGPLRNIALFTKTRLSVQPVTEEEWDFICKLSEKPVDA
;
A
#
# COMPACT_ATOMS: atom_id res chain seq x y z
N MET A 1 -11.82 63.46 28.41
CA MET A 1 -12.55 63.25 27.13
C MET A 1 -12.15 64.35 26.17
N GLY A 2 -11.39 64.02 25.12
CA GLY A 2 -10.94 64.99 24.10
C GLY A 2 -10.99 64.33 22.70
N PRO A 3 -11.34 65.07 21.64
CA PRO A 3 -11.87 64.48 20.42
C PRO A 3 -10.81 64.17 19.35
N LYS A 4 -11.15 63.18 18.52
CA LYS A 4 -10.42 62.66 17.35
C LYS A 4 -10.14 63.75 16.30
N ARG A 5 -8.93 63.77 15.74
CA ARG A 5 -8.60 64.48 14.49
C ARG A 5 -7.91 63.54 13.50
N LYS A 6 -8.56 63.35 12.34
CA LYS A 6 -8.01 62.73 11.12
C LYS A 6 -7.03 63.71 10.46
N ARG A 7 -5.89 63.23 9.95
CA ARG A 7 -5.03 64.01 9.05
C ARG A 7 -5.05 63.44 7.64
N LYS A 8 -5.31 64.34 6.69
CA LYS A 8 -5.28 64.18 5.24
C LYS A 8 -3.84 64.21 4.73
N THR A 9 -3.67 63.49 3.63
CA THR A 9 -2.58 63.46 2.66
C THR A 9 -2.20 64.86 2.14
N VAL A 10 -0.91 65.08 1.95
CA VAL A 10 -0.34 66.23 1.22
C VAL A 10 0.11 65.72 -0.14
N VAL A 11 -0.36 66.41 -1.18
CA VAL A 11 0.09 66.31 -2.57
C VAL A 11 0.98 67.53 -2.80
N ASN A 12 2.16 67.35 -3.40
CA ASN A 12 2.85 68.44 -4.08
C ASN A 12 3.16 67.99 -5.51
N HIS A 13 2.61 68.77 -6.44
CA HIS A 13 2.99 68.85 -7.84
C HIS A 13 4.33 69.56 -7.93
N ASP A 14 5.21 69.09 -8.81
CA ASP A 14 6.04 69.97 -9.61
C ASP A 14 6.34 69.33 -10.98
N THR A 15 6.44 70.20 -11.96
CA THR A 15 6.18 70.02 -13.39
C THR A 15 7.39 69.54 -14.21
N ASN A 16 7.06 68.86 -15.31
CA ASN A 16 7.93 68.39 -16.40
C ASN A 16 8.77 69.50 -17.07
N GLU A 17 10.01 69.17 -17.42
CA GLU A 17 10.62 69.55 -18.69
C GLU A 17 11.30 68.34 -19.35
N ILE A 18 11.10 68.21 -20.65
CA ILE A 18 11.47 67.07 -21.51
C ILE A 18 12.77 67.40 -22.24
N SER A 19 13.73 66.46 -22.27
CA SER A 19 14.62 66.32 -23.43
C SER A 19 14.99 64.85 -23.66
N ASP A 20 14.82 64.43 -24.91
CA ASP A 20 14.96 63.07 -25.42
C ASP A 20 16.41 62.59 -25.44
N GLY A 21 16.65 61.44 -24.83
CA GLY A 21 17.92 60.70 -24.91
C GLY A 21 17.69 59.19 -24.84
N LYS A 22 17.47 58.55 -26.00
CA LYS A 22 17.43 57.08 -26.11
C LYS A 22 18.80 56.49 -25.79
N SER A 23 18.93 55.76 -24.68
CA SER A 23 19.94 54.70 -24.57
C SER A 23 19.59 53.59 -23.55
N LYS A 24 19.15 52.47 -24.12
CA LYS A 24 19.23 51.06 -23.70
C LYS A 24 19.50 50.74 -22.20
N SER A 25 18.42 50.46 -21.47
CA SER A 25 18.45 49.73 -20.19
C SER A 25 18.70 48.23 -20.42
N LYS A 26 19.82 47.72 -19.91
CA LYS A 26 20.17 46.29 -19.83
C LYS A 26 19.19 45.58 -18.88
N LYS A 27 18.27 44.78 -19.43
CA LYS A 27 17.49 43.79 -18.68
C LYS A 27 18.46 42.74 -18.10
N ARG A 28 18.73 42.80 -16.79
CA ARG A 28 19.36 41.69 -16.05
C ARG A 28 18.42 40.49 -16.12
N LYS A 29 18.73 39.51 -16.98
CA LYS A 29 18.13 38.18 -16.93
C LYS A 29 18.62 37.52 -15.65
N ARG A 30 17.70 37.19 -14.73
CA ARG A 30 17.98 36.21 -13.68
C ARG A 30 18.15 34.87 -14.37
N GLU A 31 19.36 34.34 -14.32
CA GLU A 31 19.67 32.98 -14.72
C GLU A 31 19.11 32.09 -13.61
N VAL A 32 18.05 31.36 -13.92
CA VAL A 32 17.50 30.34 -13.04
C VAL A 32 18.35 29.11 -13.28
N GLU A 33 19.24 28.78 -12.34
CA GLU A 33 19.90 27.48 -12.31
C GLU A 33 18.80 26.40 -12.32
N LYS A 34 18.74 25.65 -13.41
CA LYS A 34 17.94 24.43 -13.49
C LYS A 34 18.55 23.43 -12.52
N VAL A 35 17.93 23.29 -11.36
CA VAL A 35 18.08 22.07 -10.57
C VAL A 35 17.49 20.95 -11.43
N GLU A 36 18.36 20.10 -11.97
CA GLU A 36 17.94 18.84 -12.60
C GLU A 36 17.26 17.98 -11.53
N VAL A 37 15.94 18.08 -11.46
CA VAL A 37 15.12 17.09 -10.79
C VAL A 37 15.21 15.83 -11.63
N LYS A 38 15.87 14.80 -11.10
CA LYS A 38 15.87 13.45 -11.70
C LYS A 38 14.44 12.92 -11.67
N THR A 39 13.66 13.23 -12.70
CA THR A 39 12.34 12.65 -12.94
C THR A 39 12.48 11.48 -13.89
N GLY A 40 12.62 10.29 -13.33
CA GLY A 40 12.50 9.03 -14.04
C GLY A 40 12.45 7.88 -13.04
N PRO A 41 11.50 6.94 -13.17
CA PRO A 41 11.53 5.73 -12.35
C PRO A 41 12.82 4.96 -12.65
N GLN A 42 13.65 4.76 -11.64
CA GLN A 42 14.78 3.83 -11.72
C GLN A 42 14.23 2.40 -11.64
N ALA A 43 14.95 1.41 -12.16
CA ALA A 43 14.55 0.00 -12.21
C ALA A 43 14.32 -0.68 -10.83
N SER A 44 14.26 0.10 -9.73
CA SER A 44 14.06 -0.31 -8.34
C SER A 44 12.64 -0.08 -7.80
N ASP A 45 11.67 0.36 -8.61
CA ASP A 45 10.31 0.78 -8.16
C ASP A 45 9.32 -0.37 -7.87
N ARG A 46 9.81 -1.56 -7.55
CA ARG A 46 8.98 -2.75 -7.30
C ARG A 46 8.80 -2.96 -5.79
N TYR A 47 7.58 -3.24 -5.34
CA TYR A 47 7.35 -3.68 -3.96
C TYR A 47 7.97 -5.06 -3.73
N THR A 48 8.68 -5.21 -2.62
CA THR A 48 9.27 -6.48 -2.15
C THR A 48 8.54 -7.04 -0.92
N CYS A 49 7.62 -6.27 -0.37
CA CYS A 49 6.86 -6.57 0.82
C CYS A 49 5.36 -6.49 0.53
N TRP A 50 4.59 -7.45 1.04
CA TRP A 50 3.18 -7.61 0.75
C TRP A 50 2.37 -7.91 2.02
N LEU A 51 1.07 -7.67 1.96
CA LEU A 51 0.09 -8.16 2.92
C LEU A 51 -0.96 -8.96 2.15
N MET A 52 -1.17 -10.21 2.56
CA MET A 52 -2.13 -11.12 1.92
C MET A 52 -3.15 -11.60 2.95
N LYS A 53 -4.43 -11.39 2.63
CA LYS A 53 -5.56 -11.69 3.53
C LYS A 53 -6.08 -13.10 3.29
N SER A 54 -6.21 -13.88 4.36
CA SER A 54 -6.88 -15.18 4.38
C SER A 54 -7.84 -15.27 5.57
N GLU A 55 -8.75 -16.22 5.55
CA GLU A 55 -9.79 -16.37 6.58
C GLU A 55 -9.50 -17.61 7.45
N PRO A 56 -9.20 -17.44 8.74
CA PRO A 56 -8.85 -18.58 9.61
C PRO A 56 -10.06 -19.34 10.16
N ASP A 57 -11.26 -18.77 10.08
CA ASP A 57 -12.50 -19.34 10.58
C ASP A 57 -13.37 -19.85 9.42
N THR A 58 -14.26 -20.79 9.70
CA THR A 58 -15.19 -21.33 8.69
C THR A 58 -16.06 -20.23 8.09
N ARG A 59 -16.05 -20.15 6.76
CA ARG A 59 -17.00 -19.36 5.99
C ARG A 59 -17.38 -20.13 4.74
N MET A 60 -18.69 -20.35 4.58
CA MET A 60 -19.21 -21.01 3.39
C MET A 60 -19.33 -20.02 2.23
N GLU A 61 -18.73 -20.34 1.10
CA GLU A 61 -18.88 -19.63 -0.17
C GLU A 61 -19.35 -20.62 -1.23
N ASN A 62 -20.55 -20.41 -1.78
CA ASN A 62 -21.18 -21.33 -2.74
C ASN A 62 -21.26 -22.79 -2.25
N GLY A 63 -21.43 -22.99 -0.94
CA GLY A 63 -21.56 -24.32 -0.32
C GLY A 63 -20.24 -25.01 -0.01
N ILE A 64 -19.10 -24.33 -0.13
CA ILE A 64 -17.77 -24.84 0.18
C ILE A 64 -17.14 -23.95 1.25
N ASP A 65 -16.46 -24.55 2.22
CA ASP A 65 -15.72 -23.80 3.24
C ASP A 65 -14.42 -23.26 2.63
N VAL A 66 -14.20 -21.94 2.75
CA VAL A 66 -12.99 -21.27 2.25
C VAL A 66 -11.97 -20.97 3.35
N LYS A 67 -12.14 -21.59 4.53
CA LYS A 67 -11.22 -21.47 5.65
C LYS A 67 -9.80 -21.88 5.25
N PHE A 68 -8.85 -20.98 5.47
CA PHE A 68 -7.42 -21.24 5.42
C PHE A 68 -6.66 -20.28 6.35
N GLY A 69 -6.30 -20.75 7.54
CA GLY A 69 -5.53 -20.02 8.54
C GLY A 69 -4.02 -20.17 8.39
N PHE A 70 -3.28 -19.53 9.29
CA PHE A 70 -1.82 -19.56 9.26
C PHE A 70 -1.27 -20.90 9.79
N GLU A 71 -1.99 -21.51 10.73
CA GLU A 71 -1.68 -22.88 11.18
C GLU A 71 -1.95 -23.92 10.08
N ASP A 72 -2.93 -23.69 9.21
CA ASP A 72 -3.18 -24.57 8.05
C ASP A 72 -1.98 -24.53 7.08
N LEU A 73 -1.43 -23.33 6.81
CA LEU A 73 -0.19 -23.19 6.02
C LEU A 73 1.00 -23.92 6.67
N LYS A 74 1.14 -23.84 8.00
CA LYS A 74 2.22 -24.53 8.75
C LYS A 74 2.07 -26.05 8.69
N ALA A 75 0.85 -26.56 8.54
CA ALA A 75 0.55 -27.98 8.41
C ALA A 75 0.70 -28.51 6.97
N CYS A 76 0.81 -27.65 5.96
CA CYS A 76 1.07 -28.07 4.58
C CYS A 76 2.43 -28.77 4.44
N THR A 77 2.57 -29.60 3.41
CA THR A 77 3.87 -30.20 3.05
C THR A 77 4.86 -29.08 2.73
N ASP A 78 6.08 -29.17 3.28
CA ASP A 78 7.10 -28.13 3.22
C ASP A 78 6.63 -26.74 3.70
N GLN A 79 5.55 -26.70 4.50
CA GLN A 79 4.87 -25.50 4.99
C GLN A 79 4.55 -24.51 3.86
N THR A 80 4.22 -25.06 2.68
CA THR A 80 4.03 -24.34 1.43
C THR A 80 2.64 -24.60 0.87
N SER A 81 1.96 -23.55 0.40
CA SER A 81 0.66 -23.65 -0.28
C SER A 81 0.57 -22.66 -1.43
N TYR A 82 -0.25 -23.00 -2.43
CA TYR A 82 -0.71 -22.02 -3.41
C TYR A 82 -1.67 -21.01 -2.75
N TRP A 83 -1.72 -19.80 -3.31
CA TRP A 83 -2.61 -18.71 -2.88
C TRP A 83 -3.70 -18.45 -3.92
N ASP A 84 -4.68 -19.35 -3.98
CA ASP A 84 -5.77 -19.33 -4.95
C ASP A 84 -6.88 -18.33 -4.61
N GLY A 85 -7.95 -18.33 -5.40
CA GLY A 85 -9.20 -17.64 -5.06
C GLY A 85 -9.19 -16.12 -5.21
N VAL A 86 -8.07 -15.52 -5.63
CA VAL A 86 -8.02 -14.07 -5.91
C VAL A 86 -8.85 -13.74 -7.15
N ARG A 87 -9.96 -13.01 -6.97
CA ARG A 87 -10.88 -12.58 -8.04
C ARG A 87 -10.99 -11.06 -8.18
N ASN A 88 -9.99 -10.33 -7.71
CA ASN A 88 -9.85 -8.89 -7.89
C ASN A 88 -8.72 -8.58 -8.89
N TYR A 89 -9.02 -7.84 -9.96
CA TYR A 89 -8.06 -7.54 -11.02
C TYR A 89 -6.80 -6.81 -10.53
N GLN A 90 -6.93 -5.90 -9.57
CA GLN A 90 -5.77 -5.19 -9.03
C GLN A 90 -4.90 -6.12 -8.19
N ALA A 91 -5.50 -6.93 -7.31
CA ALA A 91 -4.79 -7.94 -6.53
C ALA A 91 -4.06 -8.94 -7.44
N ARG A 92 -4.75 -9.42 -8.48
CA ARG A 92 -4.17 -10.28 -9.52
C ARG A 92 -2.96 -9.63 -10.19
N ASN A 93 -3.09 -8.37 -10.61
CA ASN A 93 -1.99 -7.67 -11.27
C ASN A 93 -0.79 -7.49 -10.34
N PHE A 94 -0.99 -7.25 -9.04
CA PHE A 94 0.13 -7.23 -8.08
C PHE A 94 0.87 -8.57 -8.04
N MET A 95 0.15 -9.69 -7.95
CA MET A 95 0.79 -11.01 -7.99
C MET A 95 1.50 -11.28 -9.31
N ARG A 96 0.85 -10.97 -10.44
CA ARG A 96 1.37 -11.27 -11.78
C ARG A 96 2.59 -10.42 -12.16
N ASP A 97 2.50 -9.12 -11.94
CA ASP A 97 3.42 -8.16 -12.54
C ASP A 97 4.55 -7.78 -11.57
N GLN A 98 4.35 -7.96 -10.26
CA GLN A 98 5.26 -7.43 -9.26
C GLN A 98 5.82 -8.45 -8.28
N MET A 99 5.12 -9.52 -7.91
CA MET A 99 5.68 -10.49 -6.95
C MET A 99 6.84 -11.27 -7.56
N LYS A 100 7.91 -11.44 -6.77
CA LYS A 100 9.09 -12.25 -7.11
C LYS A 100 9.41 -13.24 -5.99
N VAL A 101 10.05 -14.35 -6.34
CA VAL A 101 10.53 -15.32 -5.35
C VAL A 101 11.43 -14.62 -4.34
N GLY A 102 11.19 -14.89 -3.05
CA GLY A 102 11.88 -14.28 -1.93
C GLY A 102 11.23 -13.00 -1.39
N ASP A 103 10.22 -12.43 -2.06
CA ASP A 103 9.44 -11.33 -1.51
C ASP A 103 8.76 -11.75 -0.20
N LYS A 104 8.66 -10.80 0.74
CA LYS A 104 8.08 -11.04 2.06
C LYS A 104 6.60 -10.74 2.09
N VAL A 105 5.86 -11.54 2.86
CA VAL A 105 4.40 -11.43 2.94
C VAL A 105 3.98 -11.46 4.41
N PHE A 106 3.25 -10.45 4.85
CA PHE A 106 2.46 -10.54 6.08
C PHE A 106 1.22 -11.40 5.81
N PHE A 107 1.09 -12.49 6.55
CA PHE A 107 -0.13 -13.29 6.57
C PHE A 107 -1.14 -12.58 7.47
N TYR A 108 -2.24 -12.12 6.88
CA TYR A 108 -3.27 -11.37 7.58
C TYR A 108 -4.53 -12.21 7.74
N HIS A 109 -4.96 -12.43 8.99
CA HIS A 109 -6.24 -13.04 9.30
C HIS A 109 -7.36 -12.01 9.14
N SER A 110 -8.25 -12.28 8.19
CA SER A 110 -9.43 -11.49 7.87
C SER A 110 -10.71 -12.24 8.24
N ASN A 111 -11.82 -11.50 8.34
CA ASN A 111 -13.14 -12.04 8.64
C ASN A 111 -13.19 -13.03 9.82
N THR A 112 -12.44 -12.72 10.87
CA THR A 112 -12.39 -13.48 12.12
C THR A 112 -12.75 -12.56 13.30
N LYS A 113 -12.98 -13.12 14.48
CA LYS A 113 -13.32 -12.39 15.71
C LYS A 113 -12.31 -11.28 16.02
N ILE A 114 -11.02 -11.53 15.81
CA ILE A 114 -9.94 -10.54 16.02
C ILE A 114 -9.08 -10.54 14.76
N PRO A 115 -9.33 -9.65 13.77
CA PRO A 115 -8.53 -9.56 12.54
C PRO A 115 -7.17 -8.87 12.78
N GLY A 116 -6.18 -9.14 11.93
CA GLY A 116 -4.81 -8.68 12.16
C GLY A 116 -3.73 -9.57 11.51
N ILE A 117 -2.48 -9.20 11.76
CA ILE A 117 -1.29 -9.88 11.21
C ILE A 117 -0.79 -10.90 12.24
N VAL A 118 -0.58 -12.13 11.78
CA VAL A 118 -0.16 -13.27 12.63
C VAL A 118 1.29 -13.68 12.45
N GLY A 119 1.83 -13.48 11.26
CA GLY A 119 3.11 -14.08 10.89
C GLY A 119 3.59 -13.62 9.52
N VAL A 120 4.73 -14.15 9.15
CA VAL A 120 5.40 -13.88 7.89
C VAL A 120 5.52 -15.17 7.08
N CYS A 121 5.25 -15.03 5.77
CA CYS A 121 5.59 -16.00 4.75
C CYS A 121 6.44 -15.34 3.65
N SER A 122 6.95 -16.14 2.72
CA SER A 122 7.70 -15.69 1.54
C SER A 122 7.07 -16.24 0.26
N ILE A 123 7.25 -15.53 -0.85
CA ILE A 123 6.91 -16.06 -2.18
C ILE A 123 7.95 -17.10 -2.59
N VAL A 124 7.51 -18.32 -2.90
CA VAL A 124 8.39 -19.41 -3.37
C VAL A 124 8.12 -19.82 -4.82
N LYS A 125 7.04 -19.32 -5.42
CA LYS A 125 6.76 -19.45 -6.86
C LYS A 125 6.04 -18.21 -7.38
N GLU A 126 6.55 -17.64 -8.47
CA GLU A 126 5.90 -16.52 -9.16
C GLU A 126 4.57 -16.92 -9.80
N ALA A 127 3.81 -15.92 -10.24
CA ALA A 127 2.45 -16.10 -10.69
C ALA A 127 2.28 -17.14 -11.82
N TYR A 128 1.30 -18.00 -11.66
CA TYR A 128 0.89 -19.00 -12.64
C TYR A 128 -0.65 -19.16 -12.64
N PRO A 129 -1.26 -19.78 -13.66
CA PRO A 129 -2.71 -19.91 -13.72
C PRO A 129 -3.32 -20.55 -12.47
N ASP A 130 -4.32 -19.89 -11.88
CA ASP A 130 -5.07 -20.43 -10.75
C ASP A 130 -5.98 -21.56 -11.25
N HIS A 131 -5.67 -22.81 -10.90
CA HIS A 131 -6.42 -23.95 -11.42
C HIS A 131 -7.89 -23.98 -10.95
N THR A 132 -8.21 -23.33 -9.81
CA THR A 132 -9.57 -23.32 -9.24
C THR A 132 -10.57 -22.56 -10.10
N GLN A 133 -10.09 -21.63 -10.94
CA GLN A 133 -10.96 -20.89 -11.86
C GLN A 133 -11.65 -21.78 -12.91
N PHE A 134 -11.11 -22.97 -13.16
CA PHE A 134 -11.65 -23.93 -14.15
C PHE A 134 -12.49 -25.04 -13.52
N ASP A 135 -12.46 -25.19 -12.19
CA ASP A 135 -13.18 -26.24 -11.49
C ASP A 135 -14.58 -25.78 -11.08
N LYS A 136 -15.62 -26.35 -11.68
CA LYS A 136 -17.04 -26.07 -11.37
C LYS A 136 -17.43 -26.37 -9.92
N LYS A 137 -16.63 -27.18 -9.21
CA LYS A 137 -16.83 -27.49 -7.80
C LYS A 137 -16.07 -26.55 -6.86
N SER A 138 -15.28 -25.62 -7.38
CA SER A 138 -14.65 -24.59 -6.57
C SER A 138 -15.59 -23.41 -6.34
N SER A 139 -15.54 -22.79 -5.16
CA SER A 139 -16.19 -21.50 -4.87
C SER A 139 -15.72 -20.41 -5.83
N TYR A 140 -14.52 -20.57 -6.39
CA TYR A 140 -13.84 -19.58 -7.20
C TYR A 140 -13.89 -19.87 -8.71
N TYR A 141 -14.77 -20.78 -9.14
CA TYR A 141 -15.04 -21.05 -10.55
C TYR A 141 -15.37 -19.76 -11.33
N ASP A 142 -14.74 -19.57 -12.49
CA ASP A 142 -15.06 -18.49 -13.42
C ASP A 142 -15.40 -19.07 -14.78
N ALA A 143 -16.70 -19.17 -15.08
CA ALA A 143 -17.22 -19.70 -16.34
C ALA A 143 -16.73 -18.95 -17.59
N LYS A 144 -16.19 -17.73 -17.42
CA LYS A 144 -15.67 -16.90 -18.51
C LYS A 144 -14.15 -16.91 -18.58
N SER A 145 -13.46 -17.71 -17.75
CA SER A 145 -12.02 -17.86 -17.85
C SER A 145 -11.67 -18.91 -18.90
N ASP A 146 -10.77 -18.53 -19.79
CA ASP A 146 -10.31 -19.36 -20.89
C ASP A 146 -9.05 -20.14 -20.48
N LYS A 147 -8.90 -21.39 -20.92
CA LYS A 147 -7.76 -22.23 -20.54
C LYS A 147 -6.47 -21.84 -21.25
N ASP A 148 -6.57 -21.33 -22.47
CA ASP A 148 -5.43 -20.88 -23.27
C ASP A 148 -5.00 -19.46 -22.85
N ASN A 149 -5.91 -18.68 -22.30
CA ASN A 149 -5.62 -17.38 -21.68
C ASN A 149 -6.29 -17.20 -20.30
N PRO A 150 -5.75 -17.85 -19.24
CA PRO A 150 -6.32 -17.84 -17.89
C PRO A 150 -6.45 -16.42 -17.32
N ARG A 151 -7.67 -16.06 -16.90
CA ARG A 151 -7.94 -14.73 -16.33
C ARG A 151 -7.25 -14.52 -14.99
N TRP A 152 -7.22 -15.55 -14.15
CA TRP A 152 -6.76 -15.49 -12.77
C TRP A 152 -5.43 -16.23 -12.61
N VAL A 153 -4.60 -15.72 -11.73
CA VAL A 153 -3.32 -16.30 -11.36
C VAL A 153 -3.22 -16.43 -9.86
N MET A 154 -2.35 -17.31 -9.42
CA MET A 154 -1.95 -17.49 -8.03
C MET A 154 -0.43 -17.61 -7.94
N VAL A 155 0.10 -17.50 -6.73
CA VAL A 155 1.51 -17.70 -6.37
C VAL A 155 1.60 -18.82 -5.35
N ASP A 156 2.80 -19.34 -5.09
CA ASP A 156 3.02 -20.21 -3.93
C ASP A 156 3.72 -19.43 -2.83
N VAL A 157 3.25 -19.61 -1.60
CA VAL A 157 3.83 -19.01 -0.40
C VAL A 157 4.33 -20.09 0.54
N LYS A 158 5.40 -19.78 1.28
CA LYS A 158 5.97 -20.65 2.31
C LYS A 158 6.02 -19.94 3.65
N TYR A 159 5.62 -20.63 4.71
CA TYR A 159 5.80 -20.15 6.09
C TYR A 159 7.26 -19.79 6.38
N GLU A 160 7.48 -18.67 7.07
CA GLU A 160 8.82 -18.26 7.55
C GLU A 160 8.86 -18.27 9.08
N TYR A 161 8.02 -17.46 9.73
CA TYR A 161 7.97 -17.36 11.18
C TYR A 161 6.67 -16.71 11.68
N ASP A 162 6.29 -17.05 12.91
CA ASP A 162 5.25 -16.35 13.67
C ASP A 162 5.75 -14.97 14.12
N LEU A 163 4.87 -13.97 14.16
CA LEU A 163 5.18 -12.72 14.86
C LEU A 163 5.23 -12.98 16.37
N LYS A 164 6.11 -12.27 17.09
CA LYS A 164 6.24 -12.40 18.56
C LYS A 164 4.93 -12.16 19.30
N ARG A 165 4.06 -11.31 18.74
CA ARG A 165 2.65 -11.21 19.11
C ARG A 165 1.78 -10.88 17.91
N TYR A 166 0.49 -11.13 18.09
CA TYR A 166 -0.56 -10.67 17.18
C TYR A 166 -0.56 -9.15 17.06
N VAL A 167 -0.61 -8.63 15.82
CA VAL A 167 -0.78 -7.19 15.55
C VAL A 167 -2.18 -6.96 15.02
N SER A 168 -3.07 -6.47 15.89
CA SER A 168 -4.51 -6.42 15.60
C SER A 168 -4.88 -5.30 14.61
N LEU A 169 -5.97 -5.50 13.87
CA LEU A 169 -6.57 -4.47 13.00
C LEU A 169 -6.94 -3.21 13.79
N LYS A 170 -7.41 -3.36 15.04
CA LYS A 170 -7.75 -2.24 15.92
C LYS A 170 -6.53 -1.36 16.17
N GLU A 171 -5.43 -1.97 16.61
CA GLU A 171 -4.16 -1.30 16.88
C GLU A 171 -3.61 -0.64 15.60
N LEU A 172 -3.57 -1.36 14.47
CA LEU A 172 -3.14 -0.82 13.18
C LEU A 172 -3.98 0.39 12.76
N LYS A 173 -5.28 0.39 13.04
CA LYS A 173 -6.19 1.48 12.69
C LYS A 173 -5.94 2.72 13.52
N GLU A 174 -5.74 2.56 14.83
CA GLU A 174 -5.40 3.65 15.74
C GLU A 174 -4.07 4.30 15.33
N LEU A 175 -3.05 3.48 15.02
CA LEU A 175 -1.76 3.95 14.53
C LEU A 175 -1.86 4.64 13.16
N HIS A 176 -2.65 4.08 12.23
CA HIS A 176 -2.91 4.72 10.94
C HIS A 176 -3.53 6.11 11.10
N ILE A 177 -4.55 6.26 11.95
CA ILE A 177 -5.21 7.56 12.21
C ILE A 177 -4.19 8.56 12.78
N SER A 178 -3.39 8.15 13.77
CA SER A 178 -2.36 9.00 14.36
C SER A 178 -1.29 9.41 13.33
N HIS A 179 -0.74 8.45 12.58
CA HIS A 179 0.27 8.71 11.56
C HIS A 179 -0.25 9.56 10.40
N LYS A 180 -1.54 9.45 10.06
CA LYS A 180 -2.17 10.28 9.05
C LYS A 180 -2.26 11.75 9.49
N ALA A 181 -2.46 12.01 10.77
CA ALA A 181 -2.52 13.37 11.32
C ALA A 181 -1.13 13.97 11.57
N ASN A 182 -0.20 13.17 12.10
CA ASN A 182 1.08 13.65 12.63
C ASN A 182 2.29 13.33 11.73
N GLY A 183 2.08 12.59 10.64
CA GLY A 183 3.15 11.95 9.90
C GLY A 183 3.62 10.66 10.59
N GLY A 184 3.85 9.61 9.81
CA GLY A 184 4.38 8.35 10.30
C GLY A 184 4.26 7.23 9.28
N PRO A 185 4.88 6.06 9.54
CA PRO A 185 5.00 4.97 8.56
C PRO A 185 3.67 4.50 7.98
N LEU A 186 2.66 4.33 8.84
CA LEU A 186 1.37 3.76 8.42
C LEU A 186 0.38 4.77 7.84
N ARG A 187 0.80 6.01 7.55
CA ARG A 187 -0.10 7.10 7.10
C ARG A 187 -0.89 6.76 5.83
N ASN A 188 -0.32 5.93 4.94
CA ASN A 188 -0.89 5.59 3.63
C ASN A 188 -1.15 4.09 3.42
N ILE A 189 -1.01 3.27 4.47
CA ILE A 189 -1.06 1.81 4.34
C ILE A 189 -2.31 1.32 3.60
N ALA A 190 -2.09 0.46 2.62
CA ALA A 190 -3.12 -0.09 1.74
C ALA A 190 -4.25 -0.80 2.51
N LEU A 191 -3.97 -1.30 3.73
CA LEU A 191 -4.95 -1.93 4.60
C LEU A 191 -6.18 -1.04 4.87
N PHE A 192 -5.98 0.27 5.02
CA PHE A 192 -7.06 1.23 5.30
C PHE A 192 -7.44 2.08 4.09
N THR A 193 -6.54 2.26 3.12
CA THR A 193 -6.83 3.06 1.91
C THR A 193 -7.45 2.22 0.78
N LYS A 194 -7.31 0.89 0.81
CA LYS A 194 -7.82 -0.07 -0.18
C LYS A 194 -8.46 -1.29 0.51
N THR A 195 -9.52 -1.06 1.27
CA THR A 195 -10.13 -2.06 2.18
C THR A 195 -10.56 -3.37 1.50
N ARG A 196 -11.10 -3.30 0.27
CA ARG A 196 -11.57 -4.47 -0.51
C ARG A 196 -10.45 -5.22 -1.25
N LEU A 197 -9.20 -4.78 -1.13
CA LEU A 197 -8.06 -5.40 -1.79
C LEU A 197 -7.46 -6.47 -0.86
N SER A 198 -7.37 -7.73 -1.33
CA SER A 198 -6.88 -8.88 -0.56
C SER A 198 -5.37 -9.09 -0.63
N VAL A 199 -4.74 -8.67 -1.73
CA VAL A 199 -3.29 -8.66 -1.93
C VAL A 199 -2.84 -7.21 -2.04
N GLN A 200 -2.04 -6.76 -1.09
CA GLN A 200 -1.73 -5.36 -0.92
C GLN A 200 -0.21 -5.13 -0.91
N PRO A 201 0.31 -4.11 -1.61
CA PRO A 201 1.70 -3.73 -1.45
C PRO A 201 1.93 -3.11 -0.06
N VAL A 202 3.11 -3.36 0.49
CA VAL A 202 3.59 -2.79 1.75
C VAL A 202 4.95 -2.14 1.45
N THR A 203 5.10 -0.88 1.83
CA THR A 203 6.41 -0.19 1.71
C THR A 203 7.39 -0.75 2.75
N GLU A 204 8.69 -0.60 2.51
CA GLU A 204 9.71 -0.99 3.50
C GLU A 204 9.52 -0.24 4.84
N GLU A 205 9.13 1.05 4.79
CA GLU A 205 8.82 1.86 5.98
C GLU A 205 7.68 1.23 6.81
N GLU A 206 6.61 0.80 6.14
CA GLU A 206 5.46 0.13 6.77
C GLU A 206 5.83 -1.25 7.31
N TRP A 207 6.61 -2.02 6.55
CA TRP A 207 7.07 -3.36 6.92
C TRP A 207 7.90 -3.31 8.21
N ASP A 208 8.95 -2.50 8.23
CA ASP A 208 9.85 -2.36 9.37
C ASP A 208 9.11 -1.88 10.62
N PHE A 209 8.15 -0.96 10.45
CA PHE A 209 7.35 -0.47 11.55
C PHE A 209 6.49 -1.59 12.16
N ILE A 210 5.81 -2.39 11.34
CA ILE A 210 4.97 -3.50 11.82
C ILE A 210 5.82 -4.59 12.47
N CYS A 211 6.98 -4.94 11.90
CA CYS A 211 7.90 -5.88 12.51
C CYS A 211 8.32 -5.41 13.91
N LYS A 212 8.78 -4.15 14.05
CA LYS A 212 9.15 -3.57 15.35
C LYS A 212 7.97 -3.50 16.33
N LEU A 213 6.77 -3.19 15.83
CA LEU A 213 5.56 -3.16 16.64
C LEU A 213 5.26 -4.53 17.27
N SER A 214 5.45 -5.60 16.48
CA SER A 214 5.24 -6.97 16.93
C SER A 214 6.21 -7.43 18.02
N GLU A 215 7.34 -6.73 18.23
CA GLU A 215 8.29 -7.08 19.29
C GLU A 215 7.96 -6.43 20.63
N LYS A 216 7.11 -5.41 20.64
CA LYS A 216 6.72 -4.70 21.87
C LYS A 216 5.61 -5.47 22.59
N PRO A 217 5.54 -5.43 23.93
CA PRO A 217 4.36 -5.86 24.65
C PRO A 217 3.11 -5.12 24.16
N VAL A 218 1.93 -5.73 24.31
CA VAL A 218 0.68 -4.98 24.17
C VAL A 218 0.61 -4.03 25.37
N ASP A 219 0.61 -2.72 25.14
CA ASP A 219 0.40 -1.75 26.22
C ASP A 219 -0.95 -2.08 26.88
N ALA A 220 -0.91 -2.42 28.18
CA ALA A 220 -2.05 -2.85 28.99
C ALA A 220 -3.01 -1.70 29.31
#